data_AF-A0A9F5JBT2-F1
#
_entry.id   AF-A0A9F5JBT2-F1
#
_cell.length_a   1.000
_cell.length_b   1.000
_cell.length_c   1.000
_cell.angle_alpha   90.00
_cell.angle_beta   90.00
_cell.angle_gamma   90.00
#
_symmetry.space_group_name_H-M   'P 1'
#
loop_
_entity.id
_entity.type
_entity.pdbx_description
1 polymer ?
#
loop_
_entity_poly.entity_id
_entity_poly.type
_entity_poly.pdbx_seq_one_letter_code
_entity_poly.pdbx_strand_id
1 'polypeptide(L)'
;MVCSRLYDEVINPSKSIVDVPEWFKGSRLNYAENLLKHEENDKIALYAAREGKEEIEKVTFEELRHRVAFYAAAMRKMGVQTGDRVV
;
A
#
# COMPACT_ATOMS: atom_id res chain seq x y z
N MET A 1 -6.34 -4.38 10.50
CA MET A 1 -6.63 -4.18 9.07
C MET A 1 -7.85 -3.28 8.93
N VAL A 2 -7.75 -2.23 8.12
CA VAL A 2 -8.83 -1.26 7.86
C VAL A 2 -9.40 -1.53 6.47
N CYS A 3 -10.72 -1.56 6.37
CA CYS A 3 -11.43 -1.58 5.09
C CYS A 3 -12.60 -0.60 5.15
N SER A 4 -12.90 0.02 4.01
CA SER A 4 -14.05 0.94 3.87
C SER A 4 -15.35 0.20 3.58
N ARG A 5 -15.27 -1.02 3.06
CA ARG A 5 -16.39 -1.95 2.86
C ARG A 5 -15.91 -3.36 3.15
N LEU A 6 -16.65 -4.10 3.99
CA LEU A 6 -16.39 -5.51 4.26
C LEU A 6 -16.79 -6.37 3.06
N TYR A 7 -16.21 -7.56 2.93
CA TYR A 7 -16.57 -8.50 1.88
C TYR A 7 -18.02 -8.96 2.01
N ASP A 8 -18.64 -9.28 0.87
CA ASP A 8 -19.91 -9.99 0.79
C ASP A 8 -19.70 -11.51 0.88
N GLU A 9 -18.58 -11.98 0.31
CA GLU A 9 -18.19 -13.40 0.25
C GLU A 9 -16.66 -13.52 0.33
N VAL A 10 -16.15 -14.47 1.12
CA VAL A 10 -14.69 -14.67 1.29
C VAL A 10 -14.07 -15.33 0.06
N ILE A 11 -14.68 -16.41 -0.43
CA ILE A 11 -14.27 -17.14 -1.63
C ILE A 11 -15.48 -17.95 -2.10
N ASN A 12 -15.66 -18.10 -3.41
CA ASN A 12 -16.63 -19.04 -3.94
C ASN A 12 -16.04 -20.47 -3.94
N PRO A 13 -16.55 -21.39 -3.09
CA PRO A 13 -15.97 -22.72 -2.94
C PRO A 13 -16.18 -23.64 -4.14
N SER A 14 -17.05 -23.26 -5.09
CA SER A 14 -17.29 -24.02 -6.33
C SER A 14 -16.29 -23.71 -7.43
N LYS A 15 -15.50 -22.63 -7.31
CA LYS A 15 -14.43 -22.31 -8.26
C LYS A 15 -13.17 -23.08 -7.91
N SER A 16 -12.51 -23.64 -8.93
CA SER A 16 -11.24 -24.32 -8.75
C SER A 16 -10.09 -23.31 -8.68
N ILE A 17 -8.93 -23.75 -8.20
CA ILE A 17 -7.73 -22.90 -8.16
C ILE A 17 -7.22 -22.52 -9.57
N VAL A 18 -7.51 -23.34 -10.60
CA VAL A 18 -7.09 -23.06 -11.97
C VAL A 18 -7.87 -21.90 -12.59
N ASP A 19 -9.06 -21.61 -12.07
CA ASP A 19 -9.91 -20.50 -12.52
C ASP A 19 -9.59 -19.17 -11.83
N VAL A 20 -8.58 -19.15 -10.93
CA VAL A 20 -8.17 -17.99 -10.11
C VAL A 20 -9.39 -17.35 -9.41
N PRO A 21 -9.88 -17.95 -8.30
CA PRO A 21 -11.09 -17.49 -7.65
C PRO A 21 -10.95 -16.06 -7.12
N GLU A 22 -12.07 -15.33 -7.11
CA GLU A 22 -12.12 -14.00 -6.49
C GLU A 22 -12.11 -14.15 -4.97
N TRP A 23 -11.20 -13.44 -4.31
CA TRP A 23 -11.08 -13.40 -2.86
C TRP A 23 -11.69 -12.13 -2.31
N PHE A 24 -12.41 -12.25 -1.20
CA PHE A 24 -13.03 -11.14 -0.45
C PHE A 24 -13.87 -10.23 -1.35
N LYS A 25 -14.72 -10.87 -2.16
CA LYS A 25 -15.56 -10.21 -3.16
C LYS A 25 -16.38 -9.10 -2.50
N GLY A 26 -16.37 -7.93 -3.14
CA GLY A 26 -17.07 -6.75 -2.65
C GLY A 26 -16.32 -5.94 -1.59
N SER A 27 -15.22 -6.45 -1.01
CA SER A 27 -14.44 -5.64 -0.08
C SER A 27 -13.78 -4.44 -0.79
N ARG A 28 -13.61 -3.34 -0.05
CA ARG A 28 -12.90 -2.15 -0.54
C ARG A 28 -11.90 -1.68 0.50
N LEU A 29 -10.62 -1.76 0.15
CA LEU A 29 -9.49 -1.37 0.98
C LEU A 29 -8.46 -0.59 0.17
N ASN A 30 -7.57 0.12 0.86
CA ASN A 30 -6.38 0.72 0.28
C ASN A 30 -5.12 0.03 0.81
N TYR A 31 -4.24 -0.40 -0.09
CA TYR A 31 -3.03 -1.14 0.26
C TYR A 31 -2.03 -0.26 1.04
N ALA A 32 -1.76 0.95 0.55
CA ALA A 32 -0.84 1.89 1.19
C ALA A 32 -1.35 2.34 2.58
N GLU A 33 -2.65 2.55 2.74
CA GLU A 33 -3.27 2.86 4.03
C GLU A 33 -2.96 1.77 5.07
N ASN A 34 -3.15 0.51 4.71
CA ASN A 34 -2.92 -0.61 5.63
C ASN A 34 -1.43 -0.82 5.92
N LEU A 35 -0.55 -0.61 4.94
CA LEU A 35 0.90 -0.72 5.15
C LEU A 35 1.48 0.40 6.01
N LEU A 36 0.95 1.62 5.86
CA LEU A 36 1.51 2.81 6.51
C LEU A 36 0.86 3.12 7.86
N LYS A 37 -0.25 2.46 8.19
CA LYS A 37 -0.89 2.54 9.50
C LYS A 37 -0.03 1.81 10.53
N HIS A 38 0.77 2.57 11.26
CA HIS A 38 1.60 2.10 12.36
C HIS A 38 1.30 2.95 13.60
N GLU A 39 1.17 2.33 14.77
CA GLU A 39 0.82 3.02 16.02
C GLU A 39 1.99 3.90 16.51
N GLU A 40 3.21 3.42 16.32
CA GLU A 40 4.44 4.12 16.69
C GLU A 40 5.05 4.79 15.46
N ASN A 41 4.80 6.09 15.32
CA ASN A 41 5.14 6.88 14.13
C ASN A 41 6.65 7.15 13.98
N ASP A 42 7.35 7.16 15.10
CA ASP A 42 8.78 7.37 15.25
C ASP A 42 9.62 6.11 14.97
N LYS A 43 8.99 4.93 14.93
CA LYS A 43 9.67 3.69 14.56
C LYS A 43 10.14 3.72 13.11
N ILE A 44 11.28 3.07 12.87
CA ILE A 44 11.89 2.98 11.54
C ILE A 44 11.07 2.04 10.65
N ALA A 45 10.58 2.57 9.53
CA ALA A 45 9.90 1.83 8.48
C ALA A 45 10.87 1.31 7.41
N LEU A 46 11.93 2.06 7.10
CA LEU A 46 12.91 1.69 6.07
C LEU A 46 14.34 1.93 6.53
N TYR A 47 15.22 1.02 6.15
CA TYR A 47 16.67 1.19 6.15
C TYR A 47 17.13 1.21 4.69
N ALA A 48 17.59 2.36 4.21
CA ALA A 48 18.05 2.53 2.84
C ALA A 48 19.58 2.64 2.80
N ALA A 49 20.22 1.60 2.26
CA ALA A 49 21.65 1.58 1.97
C ALA A 49 21.91 2.01 0.52
N ARG A 50 23.05 2.65 0.27
CA ARG A 50 23.46 3.08 -1.08
C ARG A 50 24.90 2.64 -1.33
N GLU A 51 25.20 2.23 -2.56
CA GLU A 51 26.56 1.86 -2.94
C GLU A 51 27.54 3.02 -2.69
N GLY A 52 28.72 2.70 -2.14
CA GLY A 52 29.75 3.70 -1.83
C GLY A 52 29.43 4.63 -0.65
N LYS A 53 28.36 4.37 0.11
CA LYS A 53 28.05 5.08 1.37
C LYS A 53 27.98 4.12 2.54
N GLU A 54 28.72 4.42 3.59
CA GLU A 54 28.66 3.67 4.86
C GLU A 54 27.41 4.01 5.67
N GLU A 55 26.86 5.21 5.49
CA GLU A 55 25.68 5.66 6.21
C GLU A 55 24.39 5.00 5.67
N ILE A 56 23.65 4.38 6.58
CA ILE A 56 22.30 3.84 6.31
C ILE A 56 21.27 4.91 6.65
N GLU A 57 20.52 5.35 5.64
CA GLU A 57 19.38 6.25 5.85
C GLU A 57 18.27 5.48 6.58
N LYS A 58 17.81 6.01 7.71
CA LYS A 58 16.66 5.49 8.45
C LYS A 58 15.47 6.39 8.18
N VAL A 59 14.35 5.81 7.78
CA VAL A 59 13.11 6.55 7.51
C VAL A 59 12.04 6.07 8.47
N THR A 60 11.45 6.97 9.25
CA THR A 60 10.36 6.62 10.17
C THR A 60 9.05 6.37 9.43
N PHE A 61 8.08 5.74 10.09
CA PHE A 61 6.74 5.58 9.53
C PHE A 61 6.07 6.92 9.22
N GLU A 62 6.31 7.95 10.03
CA GLU A 62 5.82 9.31 9.76
C GLU A 62 6.43 9.92 8.49
N GLU A 63 7.75 9.85 8.37
CA GLU A 63 8.46 10.37 7.20
C GLU A 63 8.05 9.64 5.93
N LEU A 64 7.93 8.31 6.00
CA LEU A 64 7.47 7.50 4.87
C LEU A 64 6.05 7.88 4.45
N ARG A 65 5.13 8.08 5.41
CA ARG A 65 3.76 8.55 5.11
C ARG A 65 3.77 9.91 4.42
N HIS A 66 4.57 10.86 4.90
CA HIS A 66 4.67 12.18 4.27
C HIS A 66 5.22 12.10 2.84
N ARG A 67 6.28 11.30 2.62
CA ARG A 67 6.84 11.06 1.28
C ARG A 67 5.80 10.45 0.35
N VAL A 68 5.08 9.40 0.78
CA VAL A 68 4.03 8.75 -0.02
C VAL A 68 2.88 9.71 -0.34
N ALA A 69 2.42 10.50 0.64
CA ALA A 69 1.36 11.49 0.43
C ALA A 69 1.77 12.56 -0.59
N PHE A 70 3.02 13.03 -0.53
CA PHE A 70 3.59 13.99 -1.47
C PHE A 70 3.59 13.46 -2.91
N TYR A 71 4.12 12.25 -3.13
CA TYR A 71 4.14 11.64 -4.46
C TYR A 71 2.73 11.34 -4.97
N ALA A 72 1.82 10.84 -4.12
CA ALA A 72 0.44 10.61 -4.51
C ALA A 72 -0.27 11.91 -4.93
N ALA A 73 0.00 13.03 -4.26
CA ALA A 73 -0.52 14.34 -4.65
C ALA A 73 0.06 14.82 -5.99
N ALA A 74 1.36 14.63 -6.22
CA ALA A 74 2.01 14.95 -7.49
C ALA A 74 1.42 14.13 -8.66
N MET A 75 1.25 12.82 -8.47
CA MET A 75 0.64 11.93 -9.47
C MET A 75 -0.78 12.35 -9.81
N ARG A 76 -1.61 12.68 -8.80
CA ARG A 76 -2.95 13.22 -9.04
C ARG A 76 -2.92 14.53 -9.83
N LYS A 77 -1.97 15.42 -9.53
CA LYS A 77 -1.78 16.68 -10.27
C LYS A 77 -1.36 16.44 -11.73
N MET A 78 -0.62 15.37 -12.00
CA MET A 78 -0.25 14.93 -13.35
C MET A 78 -1.39 14.21 -14.09
N GLY A 79 -2.53 13.99 -13.45
CA GLY A 79 -3.72 13.38 -14.05
C GLY A 79 -3.82 11.86 -13.89
N VAL A 80 -2.97 11.23 -13.07
CA VAL A 80 -3.05 9.77 -12.81
C VAL A 80 -4.37 9.43 -12.10
N GLN A 81 -5.08 8.42 -12.60
CA GLN A 81 -6.36 7.94 -12.11
C GLN A 81 -6.30 6.48 -11.61
N THR A 82 -7.35 6.02 -10.94
CA THR A 82 -7.47 4.60 -10.56
C THR A 82 -7.61 3.74 -11.80
N GLY A 83 -6.74 2.73 -11.92
CA GLY A 83 -6.67 1.85 -13.09
C GLY A 83 -5.49 2.16 -14.03
N ASP A 84 -4.89 3.35 -13.89
CA ASP A 84 -3.72 3.71 -14.68
C ASP A 84 -2.49 2.93 -14.24
N ARG A 85 -1.65 2.58 -15.22
CA ARG A 85 -0.34 1.97 -14.98
C ARG A 85 0.74 3.06 -14.95
N VAL A 86 1.50 3.11 -13.87
CA VAL A 86 2.69 3.97 -13.70
C VAL A 86 3.94 3.09 -13.85
N VAL A 87 4.90 3.51 -14.66
CA VAL A 87 6.19 2.83 -14.92
C VAL A 87 7.36 3.78 -14.75
#